data_AF-A0A5A7QA59-F1
#
_entry.id   AF-A0A5A7QA59-F1
#
_cell.length_a   1.000
_cell.length_b   1.000
_cell.length_c   1.000
_cell.angle_alpha   90.00
_cell.angle_beta   90.00
_cell.angle_gamma   90.00
#
_symmetry.space_group_name_H-M   'P 1'
#
loop_
_entity.id
_entity.type
_entity.pdbx_description
1 polymer ?
#
loop_
_entity_poly.entity_id
_entity_poly.type
_entity_poly.pdbx_seq_one_letter_code
_entity_poly.pdbx_strand_id
1 'polypeptide(L)'
;MVGDWNDIVTNEEKRGGVRRSLSSFVGFQEFIMNMEMQEVAQMGSFFTWGNNRAGDGYVEERLDKIYVSVEWLTKFPNMEALNFYRTASDHNVILFYTDKELGKRHKRFQFSSSWAGMEGYMRQ
;
A
#
# COMPACT_ATOMS: atom_id res chain seq x y z
N MET A 1 -9.39 -6.82 5.67
CA MET A 1 -7.95 -7.15 5.68
C MET A 1 -7.19 -6.02 5.04
N VAL A 2 -6.13 -5.54 5.70
CA VAL A 2 -5.20 -4.52 5.20
C VAL A 2 -3.83 -5.13 5.30
N GLY A 3 -3.05 -5.13 4.22
CA GLY A 3 -1.67 -5.59 4.30
C GLY A 3 -1.02 -5.84 2.96
N ASP A 4 0.19 -6.36 3.05
CA ASP A 4 1.03 -6.82 1.96
C ASP A 4 0.62 -8.22 1.51
N TRP A 5 0.19 -8.34 0.26
CA TRP A 5 -0.22 -9.61 -0.33
C TRP A 5 0.93 -10.33 -1.05
N ASN A 6 2.06 -9.65 -1.29
CA ASN A 6 3.18 -10.13 -2.10
C ASN A 6 2.78 -10.69 -3.48
N ASP A 7 1.63 -10.25 -4.03
CA ASP A 7 1.18 -10.63 -5.36
C ASP A 7 0.33 -9.52 -5.99
N ILE A 8 0.21 -9.55 -7.32
CA ILE A 8 -0.51 -8.56 -8.12
C ILE A 8 -1.57 -9.24 -8.98
N VAL A 9 -2.66 -8.53 -9.29
CA VAL A 9 -3.75 -9.13 -10.08
C VAL A 9 -3.50 -9.08 -11.58
N THR A 10 -2.70 -8.12 -12.06
CA THR A 10 -2.38 -7.97 -13.47
C THR A 10 -1.02 -7.29 -13.67
N ASN A 11 -0.52 -7.26 -14.90
CA ASN A 11 0.72 -6.55 -15.22
C ASN A 11 0.59 -5.02 -15.13
N GLU A 12 -0.62 -4.46 -15.07
CA GLU A 12 -0.84 -3.02 -14.89
C GLU A 12 -0.44 -2.57 -13.48
N GLU A 13 -0.41 -3.51 -12.54
CA GLU A 13 0.05 -3.33 -11.16
C GLU A 13 1.55 -3.49 -10.99
N LYS A 14 2.29 -3.58 -12.10
CA LYS A 14 3.74 -3.68 -12.16
C LYS A 14 4.30 -2.68 -13.17
N ARG A 15 5.39 -1.99 -12.80
CA ARG A 15 6.18 -1.20 -13.75
C ARG A 15 7.65 -1.61 -13.68
N GLY A 16 8.28 -1.66 -14.85
CA GLY A 16 9.67 -2.11 -15.02
C GLY A 16 9.81 -3.63 -14.97
N GLY A 17 11.01 -4.12 -15.33
CA GLY A 17 11.32 -5.54 -15.39
C GLY A 17 10.49 -6.32 -16.41
N VAL A 18 10.51 -7.66 -16.29
CA VAL A 18 9.81 -8.57 -17.21
C VAL A 18 8.33 -8.64 -16.85
N ARG A 19 7.45 -8.58 -17.86
CA ARG A 19 6.01 -8.83 -17.68
C ARG A 19 5.79 -10.28 -17.26
N ARG A 20 4.96 -10.50 -16.25
CA ARG A 20 4.56 -11.83 -15.80
C ARG A 20 3.62 -12.49 -16.81
N SER A 21 3.63 -13.82 -16.86
CA SER A 21 2.65 -14.57 -17.65
C SER A 21 1.25 -14.39 -17.05
N LEU A 22 0.21 -14.40 -17.91
CA LEU A 22 -1.17 -14.28 -17.46
C LEU A 22 -1.57 -15.42 -16.50
N SER A 23 -1.02 -16.62 -16.72
CA SER A 23 -1.24 -17.78 -15.84
C SER A 23 -0.76 -17.56 -14.40
N SER A 24 0.23 -16.69 -14.19
CA SER A 24 0.77 -16.43 -12.84
C SER A 24 -0.16 -15.61 -11.96
N PHE A 25 -1.21 -14.97 -12.52
CA PHE A 25 -2.17 -14.18 -11.76
C PHE A 25 -3.39 -14.98 -11.31
N VAL A 26 -3.66 -16.12 -11.95
CA VAL A 26 -4.90 -16.89 -11.77
C VAL A 26 -5.11 -17.29 -10.31
N GLY A 27 -4.08 -17.83 -9.66
CA GLY A 27 -4.20 -18.29 -8.27
C GLY A 27 -4.56 -17.16 -7.30
N PHE A 28 -3.98 -15.98 -7.47
CA PHE A 28 -4.29 -14.84 -6.60
C PHE A 28 -5.66 -14.21 -6.91
N GLN A 29 -6.03 -14.14 -8.19
CA GLN A 29 -7.38 -13.70 -8.58
C GLN A 29 -8.46 -14.63 -8.01
N GLU A 30 -8.27 -15.95 -8.11
CA GLU A 30 -9.18 -16.94 -7.53
C GLU A 30 -9.26 -16.81 -6.01
N PHE A 31 -8.12 -16.63 -5.35
CA PHE A 31 -8.07 -16.38 -3.91
C PHE A 31 -8.89 -15.14 -3.53
N ILE A 32 -8.73 -14.01 -4.24
CA ILE A 32 -9.52 -12.79 -3.99
C ILE A 32 -11.01 -13.02 -4.24
N MET A 33 -11.38 -13.70 -5.33
CA MET A 33 -12.78 -14.01 -5.63
C MET A 33 -13.42 -14.86 -4.52
N ASN A 34 -12.69 -15.85 -4.00
CA ASN A 34 -13.17 -16.75 -2.94
C ASN A 34 -13.30 -16.06 -1.57
N MET A 35 -12.63 -14.92 -1.34
CA MET A 35 -12.79 -14.17 -0.10
C MET A 35 -14.15 -13.48 0.01
N GLU A 36 -14.85 -13.25 -1.12
CA GLU A 36 -16.12 -12.50 -1.17
C GLU A 36 -16.02 -11.10 -0.52
N MET A 37 -14.83 -10.51 -0.57
CA MET A 37 -14.54 -9.17 -0.04
C MET A 37 -14.34 -8.17 -1.17
N GLN A 38 -14.70 -6.91 -0.90
CA GLN A 38 -14.55 -5.81 -1.84
C GLN A 38 -13.20 -5.12 -1.63
N GLU A 39 -12.45 -4.90 -2.72
CA GLU A 39 -11.25 -4.06 -2.68
C GLU A 39 -11.64 -2.59 -2.40
N VAL A 40 -10.94 -1.95 -1.48
CA VAL A 40 -11.05 -0.51 -1.21
C VAL A 40 -10.10 0.25 -2.13
N ALA A 41 -10.64 1.24 -2.85
CA ALA A 41 -9.83 2.13 -3.66
C ALA A 41 -8.82 2.90 -2.79
N GLN A 42 -7.55 2.82 -3.14
CA GLN A 42 -6.47 3.58 -2.52
C GLN A 42 -6.11 4.78 -3.39
N MET A 43 -6.03 5.97 -2.80
CA MET A 43 -5.57 7.18 -3.49
C MET A 43 -4.08 7.44 -3.20
N GLY A 44 -3.46 8.34 -3.96
CA GLY A 44 -2.04 8.67 -3.82
C GLY A 44 -1.17 7.80 -4.73
N SER A 45 -0.08 7.27 -4.18
CA SER A 45 0.81 6.40 -4.96
C SER A 45 0.10 5.11 -5.38
N PHE A 46 0.10 4.83 -6.69
CA PHE A 46 -0.51 3.61 -7.22
C PHE A 46 0.29 2.35 -6.85
N PHE A 47 1.61 2.40 -7.02
CA PHE A 47 2.51 1.34 -6.53
C PHE A 47 2.73 1.51 -5.04
N THR A 48 2.86 0.39 -4.34
CA THR A 48 3.03 0.33 -2.89
C THR A 48 4.35 -0.29 -2.48
N TRP A 49 5.08 -0.90 -3.42
CA TRP A 49 6.42 -1.41 -3.21
C TRP A 49 7.35 -1.02 -4.36
N GLY A 50 8.64 -0.81 -4.06
CA GLY A 50 9.68 -0.60 -5.06
C GLY A 50 11.01 -1.23 -4.65
N ASN A 51 11.72 -1.83 -5.60
CA ASN A 51 12.96 -2.57 -5.34
C ASN A 51 14.19 -1.70 -5.01
N ASN A 52 14.02 -0.37 -4.94
CA ASN A 52 15.04 0.64 -4.64
C ASN A 52 16.30 0.60 -5.53
N ARG A 53 16.23 0.02 -6.73
CA ARG A 53 17.31 0.08 -7.72
C ARG A 53 17.23 1.36 -8.55
N ALA A 54 18.37 1.78 -9.10
CA ALA A 54 18.42 2.92 -10.02
C ALA A 54 18.34 2.47 -11.49
N GLY A 55 17.92 3.38 -12.37
CA GLY A 55 17.91 3.18 -13.82
C GLY A 55 16.97 2.06 -14.27
N ASP A 56 17.37 1.36 -15.34
CA ASP A 56 16.55 0.32 -15.99
C ASP A 56 16.24 -0.89 -15.10
N GLY A 57 16.97 -1.03 -13.98
CA GLY A 57 16.73 -2.07 -12.97
C GLY A 57 15.61 -1.72 -11.98
N TYR A 58 15.09 -0.50 -11.99
CA TYR A 58 14.02 -0.08 -11.09
C TYR A 58 12.70 -0.80 -11.43
N VAL A 59 12.09 -1.38 -10.40
CA VAL A 59 10.82 -2.08 -10.48
C VAL A 59 9.94 -1.63 -9.32
N GLU A 60 8.67 -1.39 -9.61
CA GLU A 60 7.64 -1.08 -8.62
C GLU A 60 6.39 -1.92 -8.87
N GLU A 61 5.73 -2.30 -7.77
CA GLU A 61 4.57 -3.20 -7.75
C GLU A 61 3.52 -2.71 -6.74
N ARG A 62 2.26 -3.05 -6.98
CA ARG A 62 1.15 -2.77 -6.06
C ARG A 62 0.81 -4.00 -5.21
N LEU A 63 1.62 -4.22 -4.18
CA LEU A 63 1.53 -5.40 -3.30
C LEU A 63 0.59 -5.19 -2.10
N ASP A 64 0.62 -4.01 -1.49
CA ASP A 64 -0.27 -3.68 -0.38
C ASP A 64 -1.68 -3.27 -0.83
N LYS A 65 -2.69 -4.03 -0.40
CA LYS A 65 -4.12 -3.82 -0.76
C LYS A 65 -5.03 -3.95 0.45
N ILE A 66 -6.21 -3.35 0.33
CA ILE A 66 -7.24 -3.38 1.36
C ILE A 66 -8.50 -4.05 0.81
N TYR A 67 -8.97 -5.08 1.51
CA TYR A 67 -10.24 -5.75 1.21
C TYR A 67 -11.17 -5.67 2.43
N VAL A 68 -12.44 -5.37 2.21
CA VAL A 68 -13.44 -5.20 3.28
C VAL A 68 -14.69 -6.03 2.99
N SER A 69 -15.38 -6.47 4.04
CA SER A 69 -16.67 -7.15 3.90
C SER A 69 -17.78 -6.15 3.60
N VAL A 70 -18.92 -6.66 3.13
CA VAL A 70 -20.14 -5.85 2.91
C VAL A 70 -20.62 -5.21 4.22
N GLU A 71 -20.52 -5.94 5.34
CA GLU A 71 -20.85 -5.40 6.67
C GLU A 71 -19.96 -4.19 7.01
N TRP A 72 -18.66 -4.27 6.70
CA TRP A 72 -17.73 -3.17 6.95
C TRP A 72 -18.03 -1.95 6.09
N LEU A 73 -18.36 -2.14 4.81
CA LEU A 73 -18.81 -1.06 3.93
C LEU A 73 -20.04 -0.34 4.48
N THR A 74 -20.97 -1.11 5.04
CA THR A 74 -22.20 -0.58 5.65
C THR A 74 -21.89 0.22 6.92
N LYS A 75 -20.93 -0.25 7.72
CA LYS A 75 -20.52 0.38 8.98
C LYS A 75 -19.69 1.65 8.77
N PHE A 76 -18.83 1.68 7.75
CA PHE A 76 -17.90 2.78 7.48
C PHE A 76 -18.02 3.26 6.02
N PRO A 77 -19.17 3.84 5.63
CA PRO A 77 -19.42 4.20 4.23
C PRO A 77 -18.51 5.32 3.71
N ASN A 78 -17.90 6.11 4.62
CA ASN A 78 -17.00 7.22 4.29
C ASN A 78 -15.52 6.87 4.49
N MET A 79 -15.18 5.58 4.50
CA MET A 79 -13.78 5.16 4.65
C MET A 79 -12.92 5.64 3.48
N GLU A 80 -11.66 5.97 3.75
CA GLU A 80 -10.70 6.42 2.75
C GLU A 80 -9.34 5.74 2.99
N ALA A 81 -8.64 5.39 1.92
CA ALA A 81 -7.28 4.83 1.98
C ALA A 81 -6.31 5.70 1.17
N LEU A 82 -5.18 6.08 1.79
CA LEU A 82 -4.15 6.91 1.17
C LEU A 82 -2.79 6.20 1.22
N ASN A 83 -2.12 6.11 0.07
CA ASN A 83 -0.78 5.57 -0.07
C ASN A 83 0.23 6.73 -0.16
N PHE A 84 1.16 6.78 0.81
CA PHE A 84 2.21 7.79 0.87
C PHE A 84 3.58 7.18 0.57
N TYR A 85 4.28 7.76 -0.40
CA TYR A 85 5.65 7.39 -0.72
C TYR A 85 6.60 7.71 0.44
N ARG A 86 7.50 6.77 0.75
CA ARG A 86 8.54 6.93 1.78
C ARG A 86 9.87 6.42 1.23
N THR A 87 10.96 7.13 1.52
CA THR A 87 12.32 6.75 1.05
C THR A 87 13.05 5.81 2.00
N ALA A 88 12.53 5.59 3.20
CA ALA A 88 13.18 4.78 4.24
C ALA A 88 12.73 3.31 4.23
N SER A 89 11.84 2.93 3.33
CA SER A 89 11.24 1.61 3.18
C SER A 89 11.05 1.34 1.69
N ASP A 90 11.14 0.09 1.27
CA ASP A 90 10.71 -0.34 -0.06
C ASP A 90 9.19 -0.36 -0.19
N HIS A 91 8.46 -0.49 0.92
CA HIS A 91 7.00 -0.29 0.98
C HIS A 91 6.57 1.15 1.30
N ASN A 92 5.44 1.55 0.72
CA ASN A 92 4.72 2.77 1.02
C ASN A 92 3.86 2.62 2.28
N VAL A 93 3.56 3.75 2.93
CA VAL A 93 2.66 3.76 4.08
C VAL A 93 1.21 3.86 3.60
N ILE A 94 0.38 2.93 4.04
CA ILE A 94 -1.08 3.00 3.90
C ILE A 94 -1.68 3.67 5.13
N LEU A 95 -2.47 4.72 4.89
CA LEU A 95 -3.29 5.36 5.90
C LEU A 95 -4.76 5.11 5.61
N PHE A 96 -5.39 4.29 6.45
CA PHE A 96 -6.79 3.89 6.31
C PHE A 96 -7.65 4.58 7.38
N TYR A 97 -8.64 5.35 6.93
CA TYR A 97 -9.57 6.08 7.78
C TYR A 97 -10.94 5.40 7.72
N THR A 98 -11.54 5.14 8.88
CA THR A 98 -12.87 4.52 8.99
C THR A 98 -13.95 5.54 9.37
N ASP A 99 -13.58 6.58 10.12
CA ASP A 99 -14.45 7.69 10.49
C ASP A 99 -13.77 9.01 10.15
N LYS A 100 -14.30 9.69 9.13
CA LYS A 100 -13.95 11.09 8.87
C LYS A 100 -14.75 11.98 9.83
N GLU A 101 -14.45 11.90 11.12
CA GLU A 101 -14.84 12.97 12.04
C GLU A 101 -14.21 14.26 11.50
N LEU A 102 -15.04 15.26 11.16
CA LEU A 102 -14.66 16.62 10.76
C LEU A 102 -13.98 17.40 11.91
N GLY A 103 -13.18 16.74 12.75
CA GLY A 103 -12.49 17.30 13.88
C GLY A 103 -10.99 17.29 13.65
N LYS A 104 -10.37 18.47 13.62
CA LYS A 104 -8.91 18.67 13.60
C LYS A 104 -8.25 17.92 14.77
N ARG A 105 -7.90 16.65 14.59
CA ARG A 105 -7.04 15.96 15.53
C ARG A 105 -5.61 16.42 15.28
N HIS A 106 -5.10 17.30 16.13
CA HIS A 106 -3.68 17.63 16.19
C HIS A 106 -2.89 16.37 16.55
N LYS A 107 -2.34 15.68 15.53
CA LYS A 107 -1.37 14.61 15.76
C LYS A 107 -0.05 15.25 16.18
N ARG A 108 0.45 14.92 17.38
CA ARG A 108 1.81 15.27 17.78
C ARG A 108 2.78 14.35 17.05
N PHE A 109 3.69 14.94 16.28
CA PHE A 109 4.89 14.24 15.83
C PHE A 109 5.72 13.90 17.07
N GLN A 110 6.05 12.62 17.25
CA GLN A 110 6.98 12.17 18.28
C GLN A 110 8.25 11.69 17.57
N PHE A 111 9.38 12.24 17.98
CA PHE A 111 10.70 11.89 17.51
C PHE A 111 11.58 11.62 18.71
N SER A 112 12.25 10.47 18.72
CA SER A 112 13.28 10.15 19.70
C SER A 112 14.63 10.61 19.17
N SER A 113 15.36 11.41 19.95
CA SER A 113 16.71 11.86 19.61
C SER A 113 17.71 10.71 19.45
N SER A 114 17.45 9.53 20.03
CA SER A 114 18.28 8.34 19.84
C SER A 114 18.29 7.83 18.39
N TRP A 115 17.32 8.24 17.55
CA TRP A 115 17.21 7.80 16.15
C TRP A 115 18.08 8.65 15.22
N ALA A 116 18.55 9.82 15.68
CA ALA A 116 19.44 10.70 14.91
C ALA A 116 20.91 10.21 14.87
N GLY A 117 21.28 9.25 15.73
CA GLY A 117 22.65 8.78 15.88
C GLY A 117 22.96 7.47 15.13
N MET A 118 21.99 6.89 14.44
CA MET A 118 22.19 5.69 13.62
C MET A 118 22.61 6.11 12.20
N GLU A 119 23.70 5.53 11.69
CA GLU A 119 24.18 5.78 10.32
C GLU A 119 23.03 5.57 9.31
N GLY A 120 22.72 6.61 8.53
CA GLY A 120 21.64 6.60 7.53
C GLY A 120 20.56 7.68 7.72
N TYR A 121 20.46 8.31 8.89
CA TYR A 121 19.50 9.39 9.14
C TYR A 121 20.18 10.77 9.17
N MET A 122 20.63 11.24 7.99
CA MET A 122 21.07 12.63 7.85
C MET A 122 19.88 13.53 7.52
N ARG A 123 19.69 14.58 8.32
CA ARG A 123 18.73 15.67 8.06
C ARG A 123 19.09 16.36 6.74
N GLN A 124 18.09 16.56 5.86
CA GLN A 124 18.08 17.69 4.95
C GLN A 124 17.51 18.91 5.67
#